data_AF-Q03C37-F1
#
_entry.id   AF-Q03C37-F1
#
_cell.length_a   1.000
_cell.length_b   1.000
_cell.length_c   1.000
_cell.angle_alpha   90.00
_cell.angle_beta   90.00
_cell.angle_gamma   90.00
#
_symmetry.space_group_name_H-M   'P 1'
#
loop_
_entity.id
_entity.type
_entity.pdbx_description
1 polymer ?
#
loop_
_entity_poly.entity_id
_entity_poly.type
_entity_poly.pdbx_seq_one_letter_code
_entity_poly.pdbx_strand_id
1 'polypeptide(L)'
;MSDETAKKLQILYDVGKLSDEDLAFIRLVDQYLVRTVGERDSEMFLIHLSVALERSHKQEPVDALPDNLWAEVTADPAYRKL
;
A
#
# COMPACT_ATOMS: atom_id res chain seq x y z
N MET A 1 12.10 -3.76 1.29
CA MET A 1 11.94 -2.98 0.05
C MET A 1 13.08 -3.27 -0.91
N SER A 2 12.78 -3.54 -2.18
CA SER A 2 13.79 -3.66 -3.23
C SER A 2 14.29 -2.28 -3.70
N ASP A 3 15.47 -2.23 -4.32
CA ASP A 3 16.02 -1.00 -4.89
C ASP A 3 15.11 -0.41 -5.99
N GLU A 4 14.48 -1.28 -6.80
CA GLU A 4 13.56 -0.86 -7.86
C GLU A 4 12.29 -0.23 -7.27
N THR A 5 11.72 -0.84 -6.22
CA THR A 5 10.56 -0.29 -5.51
C THR A 5 10.89 1.06 -4.87
N ALA A 6 12.07 1.18 -4.25
CA ALA A 6 12.53 2.43 -3.64
C ALA A 6 12.66 3.54 -4.70
N LYS A 7 13.20 3.22 -5.88
CA LYS A 7 13.33 4.16 -6.99
C LYS A 7 11.96 4.64 -7.51
N LYS A 8 10.99 3.73 -7.65
CA LYS A 8 9.62 4.09 -8.05
C LYS A 8 8.96 5.04 -7.06
N LEU A 9 9.08 4.74 -5.76
CA LEU A 9 8.55 5.60 -4.70
C LEU A 9 9.26 6.96 -4.67
N GLN A 10 10.57 6.99 -4.92
CA GLN A 10 11.32 8.24 -5.03
C GLN A 10 10.82 9.10 -6.18
N ILE A 11 10.51 8.51 -7.35
CA ILE A 11 9.92 9.25 -8.48
C ILE A 11 8.58 9.89 -8.07
N LEU A 12 7.72 9.15 -7.35
CA LEU A 12 6.43 9.67 -6.87
C LEU A 12 6.62 10.83 -5.88
N TYR A 13 7.60 10.72 -5.00
CA TYR A 13 7.99 11.82 -4.11
C TYR A 13 8.49 13.04 -4.92
N ASP A 14 9.40 12.84 -5.87
CA ASP A 14 10.02 13.90 -6.67
C ASP A 14 8.97 14.69 -7.48
N VAL A 15 7.91 14.02 -7.96
CA VAL A 15 6.81 14.67 -8.69
C VAL A 15 5.69 15.21 -7.77
N GLY A 16 5.92 15.24 -6.45
CA GLY A 16 5.00 15.80 -5.46
C GLY A 16 3.74 14.97 -5.23
N LYS A 17 3.77 13.68 -5.57
CA LYS A 17 2.66 12.74 -5.32
C LYS A 17 2.72 12.15 -3.92
N LEU A 18 3.89 12.17 -3.29
CA LEU A 18 4.10 11.76 -1.92
C LEU A 18 4.76 12.89 -1.14
N SER A 19 4.35 13.06 0.10
CA SER A 19 5.05 13.87 1.08
C SER A 19 6.18 13.08 1.76
N ASP A 20 7.03 13.78 2.52
CA ASP A 20 8.01 13.14 3.40
C ASP A 20 7.35 12.17 4.40
N GLU A 21 6.17 12.55 4.92
CA GLU A 21 5.40 11.75 5.86
C GLU A 21 4.88 10.46 5.20
N ASP A 22 4.38 10.54 3.96
CA ASP A 22 3.93 9.37 3.20
C ASP A 22 5.09 8.41 2.94
N LEU A 23 6.24 8.93 2.52
CA LEU A 23 7.40 8.10 2.22
C LEU A 23 7.94 7.42 3.49
N ALA A 24 7.96 8.13 4.62
CA ALA A 24 8.32 7.56 5.91
C ALA A 24 7.32 6.47 6.34
N PHE A 25 6.02 6.72 6.18
CA PHE A 25 4.98 5.74 6.49
C PHE A 25 5.09 4.47 5.63
N ILE A 26 5.26 4.61 4.32
CA ILE A 26 5.43 3.47 3.39
C ILE A 26 6.65 2.62 3.79
N ARG A 27 7.75 3.25 4.20
CA ARG A 27 8.93 2.54 4.70
C ARG A 27 8.65 1.78 6.00
N LEU A 28 7.87 2.35 6.92
CA LEU A 28 7.46 1.66 8.15
C LEU A 28 6.58 0.44 7.82
N VAL A 29 5.68 0.57 6.85
CA VAL A 29 4.82 -0.53 6.40
C VAL A 29 5.64 -1.66 5.79
N ASP A 30 6.61 -1.36 4.91
CA ASP A 30 7.54 -2.37 4.38
C ASP A 30 8.30 -3.10 5.50
N GLN A 31 8.82 -2.35 6.48
CA GLN A 31 9.50 -2.94 7.64
C GLN A 31 8.57 -3.86 8.44
N TYR A 32 7.30 -3.47 8.63
CA TYR A 32 6.31 -4.29 9.31
C TYR A 32 6.01 -5.58 8.54
N LEU A 33 5.80 -5.48 7.23
CA LEU A 33 5.53 -6.65 6.37
C LEU A 33 6.68 -7.65 6.43
N VAL A 34 7.93 -7.18 6.33
CA VAL A 34 9.11 -8.04 6.43
C VAL A 34 9.25 -8.69 7.80
N ARG A 35 9.07 -7.92 8.88
CA ARG A 35 9.34 -8.40 10.25
C ARG A 35 8.23 -9.26 10.83
N THR A 36 6.98 -8.92 10.56
CA THR A 36 5.81 -9.51 11.22
C THR A 36 5.16 -10.57 10.34
N VAL A 37 5.05 -10.30 9.05
CA VAL A 37 4.37 -11.20 8.09
C VAL A 37 5.38 -12.11 7.37
N GLY A 38 6.65 -11.70 7.31
CA GLY A 38 7.68 -12.40 6.53
C GLY A 38 7.60 -12.12 5.03
N GLU A 39 6.78 -11.15 4.61
CA GLU A 39 6.60 -10.75 3.22
C GLU A 39 7.84 -10.00 2.72
N ARG A 40 8.38 -10.40 1.57
CA ARG A 40 9.60 -9.84 0.98
C ARG A 40 9.37 -9.26 -0.42
N ASP A 41 8.26 -9.60 -1.06
CA ASP A 41 7.82 -9.07 -2.35
C ASP A 41 6.52 -8.28 -2.17
N SER A 42 6.67 -7.08 -1.61
CA SER A 42 5.58 -6.16 -1.29
C SER A 42 5.43 -5.03 -2.30
N GLU A 43 6.15 -5.06 -3.44
CA GLU A 43 6.23 -3.92 -4.36
C GLU A 43 4.84 -3.44 -4.80
N MET A 44 4.01 -4.36 -5.33
CA MET A 44 2.69 -4.01 -5.84
C MET A 44 1.85 -3.34 -4.75
N PHE A 45 1.88 -3.90 -3.54
CA PHE A 45 1.15 -3.37 -2.40
C PHE A 45 1.63 -1.96 -2.01
N LEU A 46 2.95 -1.75 -1.92
CA LEU A 46 3.51 -0.45 -1.54
C LEU A 46 3.21 0.64 -2.58
N ILE A 47 3.22 0.29 -3.88
CA ILE A 47 2.80 1.20 -4.95
C ILE A 47 1.30 1.53 -4.82
N HIS A 48 0.42 0.56 -4.59
CA HIS A 48 -1.01 0.85 -4.40
C HIS A 48 -1.27 1.70 -3.15
N LEU A 49 -0.54 1.44 -2.06
CA LEU A 49 -0.60 2.26 -0.86
C LEU A 49 -0.22 3.72 -1.16
N SER A 50 0.84 3.93 -1.94
CA SER A 50 1.27 5.28 -2.34
C SER A 50 0.19 6.05 -3.11
N VAL A 51 -0.54 5.37 -4.00
CA VAL A 51 -1.64 5.95 -4.76
C VAL A 51 -2.84 6.25 -3.85
N ALA A 52 -3.16 5.33 -2.94
CA ALA A 52 -4.25 5.52 -1.99
C ALA A 52 -4.01 6.71 -1.05
N LEU A 53 -2.77 6.91 -0.58
CA LEU A 53 -2.39 8.07 0.22
C LEU A 53 -2.56 9.37 -0.56
N GLU A 54 -2.06 9.45 -1.79
CA GLU A 54 -2.20 10.64 -2.64
C GLU A 54 -3.66 11.03 -2.88
N ARG A 55 -4.52 10.05 -3.19
CA ARG A 55 -5.96 10.27 -3.34
C ARG A 55 -6.61 10.72 -2.03
N SER A 56 -6.24 10.11 -0.92
CA SER A 56 -6.74 10.48 0.42
C SER A 56 -6.44 11.95 0.73
N HIS A 57 -5.22 12.41 0.48
CA HIS A 57 -4.82 13.81 0.69
C HIS A 57 -5.62 14.79 -0.16
N LYS A 58 -6.03 14.36 -1.36
CA LYS A 58 -6.83 15.16 -2.29
C LYS A 58 -8.34 15.03 -2.09
N GLN A 59 -8.78 14.22 -1.12
CA GLN A 59 -10.19 13.87 -0.93
C GLN A 59 -10.82 13.23 -2.18
N GLU A 60 -10.00 12.57 -2.99
CA GLU A 60 -10.47 11.77 -4.12
C GLU A 60 -10.95 10.41 -3.62
N PRO A 61 -12.06 9.88 -4.16
CA PRO A 61 -12.53 8.55 -3.79
C PRO A 61 -11.48 7.48 -4.16
N VAL A 62 -11.24 6.56 -3.23
CA VAL A 62 -10.56 5.30 -3.54
C VAL A 62 -11.57 4.38 -4.21
N ASP A 63 -11.14 3.68 -5.27
CA ASP A 63 -12.02 2.76 -5.99
C ASP A 63 -12.55 1.70 -5.02
N ALA A 64 -13.87 1.68 -4.83
CA ALA A 64 -14.50 0.70 -3.96
C ALA A 64 -14.51 -0.66 -4.67
N LEU A 65 -14.01 -1.68 -3.99
CA LEU A 65 -14.19 -3.04 -4.45
C LEU A 65 -15.71 -3.35 -4.45
N PRO A 66 -16.28 -3.90 -5.52
CA PRO A 66 -17.69 -4.29 -5.57
C PRO A 66 -18.09 -5.22 -4.41
N ASP A 67 -19.30 -5.06 -3.89
CA ASP A 67 -19.81 -5.80 -2.72
C ASP A 67 -19.71 -7.33 -2.88
N ASN A 68 -19.94 -7.84 -4.08
CA ASN A 68 -19.83 -9.27 -4.38
C ASN A 68 -18.39 -9.78 -4.24
N LEU A 69 -17.39 -8.98 -4.63
CA LEU A 69 -15.98 -9.34 -4.47
C LEU A 69 -15.54 -9.20 -3.01
N TRP A 70 -16.06 -8.20 -2.27
CA TRP A 70 -15.84 -8.09 -0.83
C TRP A 70 -16.40 -9.29 -0.05
N ALA A 71 -17.56 -9.79 -0.47
CA ALA A 71 -18.17 -10.98 0.14
C ALA A 71 -17.29 -12.22 -0.03
N GLU A 72 -16.60 -12.36 -1.17
CA GLU A 72 -15.65 -13.46 -1.40
C GLU A 72 -14.42 -13.36 -0.49
N VAL A 73 -13.84 -12.17 -0.36
CA VAL A 73 -12.66 -11.94 0.51
C VAL A 73 -13.00 -12.19 1.99
N THR A 74 -14.13 -11.68 2.46
CA THR A 74 -14.55 -11.83 3.86
C THR A 74 -15.02 -13.25 4.20
N ALA A 75 -15.49 -14.00 3.19
CA ALA A 75 -15.87 -15.39 3.36
C ALA A 75 -14.67 -16.34 3.38
N ASP A 76 -13.50 -15.94 2.90
CA ASP A 76 -12.32 -16.80 2.87
C ASP A 76 -11.79 -17.06 4.31
N PRO A 77 -11.63 -18.33 4.72
CA PRO A 77 -11.13 -18.71 6.03
C PRO A 77 -9.78 -18.07 6.41
N ALA A 78 -8.94 -17.71 5.44
CA ALA A 78 -7.67 -17.03 5.67
C ALA A 78 -7.86 -15.63 6.29
N TYR A 79 -8.98 -14.97 6.01
CA TYR A 79 -9.30 -13.63 6.51
C TYR A 79 -10.30 -13.62 7.67
N ARG A 80 -10.89 -14.76 8.03
CA ARG A 80 -11.82 -14.89 9.18
C ARG A 80 -11.14 -14.93 10.56
N LYS A 81 -9.81 -15.00 10.62
CA LYS A 81 -9.03 -15.18 11.86
C LYS A 81 -8.30 -13.92 12.36
N LEU A 82 -8.63 -12.74 11.82
CA LEU A 82 -8.13 -11.45 12.33
C LEU A 82 -9.08 -10.88 13.39
#